data_AF-A0A925D244-F1
#
_entry.id   AF-A0A925D244-F1
#
_cell.length_a   1.000
_cell.length_b   1.000
_cell.length_c   1.000
_cell.angle_alpha   90.00
_cell.angle_beta   90.00
_cell.angle_gamma   90.00
#
_symmetry.space_group_name_H-M   'P 1'
#
loop_
_entity.id
_entity.type
_entity.pdbx_description
1 polymer ?
#
loop_
_entity_poly.entity_id
_entity_poly.type
_entity_poly.pdbx_seq_one_letter_code
_entity_poly.pdbx_strand_id
1 'polypeptide(L)'
;KLNAAAEKKLVEKFEKRSNIYSKDLEIEGDSVRISFYDNGDVDGDIISVFLNKNPVLVKQELNTRSLNIYLALDSLRDFNEISMMAENLGKLPPNTALMIVSDGVHRYEVYLSSSLTQNSAVRLRKKKRL
;
A
#
# COMPACT_ATOMS: atom_id res chain seq x y z
N LYS A 1 -10.42 11.86 10.19
CA LYS A 1 -10.68 10.40 10.28
C LYS A 1 -12.01 10.12 9.60
N LEU A 2 -12.14 9.01 8.86
CA LEU A 2 -13.41 8.61 8.25
C LEU A 2 -14.43 8.30 9.35
N ASN A 3 -15.73 8.43 9.03
CA ASN A 3 -16.77 7.87 9.88
C ASN A 3 -16.97 6.36 9.56
N ALA A 4 -17.62 5.64 10.47
CA ALA A 4 -17.78 4.18 10.35
C ALA A 4 -18.49 3.74 9.06
N ALA A 5 -19.48 4.50 8.59
CA ALA A 5 -20.20 4.19 7.35
C ALA A 5 -19.31 4.35 6.10
N ALA A 6 -18.51 5.43 6.06
CA ALA A 6 -17.58 5.69 4.96
C ALA A 6 -16.44 4.66 4.94
N GLU A 7 -15.92 4.29 6.12
CA GLU A 7 -14.90 3.26 6.26
C GLU A 7 -15.41 1.89 5.80
N LYS A 8 -16.62 1.50 6.23
CA LYS A 8 -17.27 0.27 5.77
C LYS A 8 -17.40 0.23 4.24
N LYS A 9 -17.89 1.31 3.63
CA LYS A 9 -18.02 1.41 2.17
C LYS A 9 -16.67 1.33 1.45
N LEU A 10 -15.62 1.89 2.04
CA LEU A 10 -14.27 1.83 1.50
C LEU A 10 -13.72 0.39 1.52
N VAL A 11 -13.89 -0.31 2.64
CA VAL A 11 -13.49 -1.72 2.78
C VAL A 11 -14.28 -2.61 1.81
N GLU A 12 -15.60 -2.40 1.67
CA GLU A 12 -16.41 -3.13 0.68
C GLU A 12 -15.93 -2.88 -0.77
N LYS A 13 -15.50 -1.66 -1.11
CA LYS A 13 -14.93 -1.33 -2.43
C LYS A 13 -13.60 -2.07 -2.64
N PHE A 14 -12.75 -2.11 -1.61
CA PHE A 14 -11.48 -2.81 -1.62
C PHE A 14 -11.66 -4.32 -1.82
N GLU A 15 -12.54 -4.96 -1.05
CA GLU A 15 -12.73 -6.42 -1.07
C GLU A 15 -13.42 -6.94 -2.35
N LYS A 16 -14.09 -6.07 -3.11
CA LYS A 16 -14.64 -6.42 -4.44
C LYS A 16 -13.56 -6.56 -5.52
N ARG A 17 -12.35 -6.11 -5.27
CA ARG A 17 -11.22 -6.14 -6.21
C ARG A 17 -10.32 -7.33 -5.90
N SER A 18 -9.65 -7.87 -6.92
CA SER A 18 -8.63 -8.90 -6.71
C SER A 18 -7.30 -8.27 -6.29
N ASN A 19 -6.61 -8.89 -5.34
CA ASN A 19 -5.26 -8.48 -4.94
C ASN A 19 -4.22 -9.16 -5.83
N ILE A 20 -3.40 -8.36 -6.50
CA ILE A 20 -2.24 -8.83 -7.26
C ILE A 20 -0.99 -8.65 -6.41
N TYR A 21 -0.36 -9.75 -6.00
CA TYR A 21 0.81 -9.73 -5.14
C TYR A 21 2.08 -9.56 -5.97
N SER A 22 2.81 -8.49 -5.72
CA SER A 22 4.02 -8.15 -6.49
C SER A 22 5.27 -8.81 -5.91
N LYS A 23 5.41 -8.83 -4.58
CA LYS A 23 6.58 -9.37 -3.87
C LYS A 23 6.21 -9.83 -2.45
N ASP A 24 6.99 -10.78 -1.95
CA ASP A 24 7.11 -11.10 -0.54
C ASP A 24 8.46 -10.55 -0.05
N LEU A 25 8.46 -9.69 0.97
CA LEU A 25 9.64 -9.05 1.54
C LEU A 25 9.91 -9.62 2.93
N GLU A 26 11.16 -9.97 3.22
CA GLU A 26 11.59 -10.33 4.56
C GLU A 26 11.93 -9.06 5.35
N ILE A 27 11.38 -8.92 6.56
CA ILE A 27 11.49 -7.71 7.38
C ILE A 27 12.17 -8.04 8.71
N GLU A 28 13.17 -7.24 9.10
CA GLU A 28 13.89 -7.36 10.37
C GLU A 28 13.12 -6.66 11.52
N GLY A 29 12.48 -5.52 11.24
CA GLY A 29 11.83 -4.67 12.25
C GLY A 29 10.39 -5.05 12.61
N ASP A 30 9.94 -4.58 13.78
CA ASP A 30 8.53 -4.66 14.21
C ASP A 30 7.63 -3.59 13.57
N SER A 31 8.25 -2.64 12.87
CA SER A 31 7.57 -1.58 12.17
C SER A 31 8.30 -1.26 10.88
N VAL A 32 7.58 -0.66 9.95
CA VAL A 32 8.14 -0.20 8.68
C VAL A 32 7.73 1.24 8.42
N ARG A 33 8.65 2.00 7.81
CA ARG A 33 8.31 3.22 7.10
C ARG A 33 8.02 2.85 5.66
N ILE A 34 6.87 3.29 5.16
CA ILE A 34 6.50 3.14 3.76
C ILE A 34 6.38 4.52 3.14
N SER A 35 7.00 4.69 1.98
CA SER A 35 6.90 5.92 1.18
C SER A 35 6.27 5.59 -0.17
N PHE A 36 5.29 6.37 -0.61
CA PHE A 36 4.72 6.28 -1.95
C PHE A 36 5.07 7.53 -2.75
N TYR A 37 5.44 7.32 -4.00
CA TYR A 37 5.69 8.34 -5.00
C TYR A 37 4.87 8.01 -6.23
N ASP A 38 4.59 9.03 -7.03
CA ASP A 38 4.19 8.83 -8.42
C ASP A 38 5.26 8.00 -9.18
N ASN A 39 4.82 7.18 -10.14
CA ASN A 39 5.70 6.34 -10.95
C ASN A 39 5.62 6.67 -12.45
N GLY A 40 5.80 7.95 -12.78
CA GLY A 40 5.93 8.42 -14.14
C GLY A 40 5.75 9.93 -14.23
N ASP A 41 4.71 10.34 -14.93
CA ASP A 41 4.24 11.72 -14.96
C ASP A 41 3.21 11.93 -13.86
N VAL A 42 3.35 13.00 -13.07
CA VAL A 42 2.34 13.38 -12.07
C VAL A 42 1.06 13.78 -12.80
N ASP A 43 0.12 12.85 -12.84
CA ASP A 43 -1.07 12.93 -13.69
C ASP A 43 -2.39 12.81 -12.91
N GLY A 44 -2.31 12.97 -11.59
CA GLY A 44 -3.46 13.01 -10.69
C GLY A 44 -3.86 11.64 -10.15
N ASP A 45 -2.93 10.69 -10.08
CA ASP A 45 -3.14 9.40 -9.44
C ASP A 45 -3.49 9.54 -7.94
N ILE A 46 -4.66 9.03 -7.54
CA ILE A 46 -5.14 9.06 -6.15
C ILE A 46 -5.26 7.64 -5.62
N ILE A 47 -4.66 7.38 -4.47
CA ILE A 47 -4.64 6.05 -3.84
C ILE A 47 -5.21 6.05 -2.43
N SER A 48 -5.68 4.87 -2.03
CA SER A 48 -5.89 4.49 -0.63
C SER A 48 -5.01 3.28 -0.30
N VAL A 49 -4.42 3.25 0.88
CA VAL A 49 -3.50 2.20 1.34
C VAL A 49 -4.11 1.47 2.53
N PHE A 50 -3.91 0.16 2.54
CA PHE A 50 -4.45 -0.76 3.55
C PHE A 50 -3.33 -1.58 4.16
N LEU A 51 -3.42 -1.81 5.48
CA LEU A 51 -2.64 -2.81 6.21
C LEU A 51 -3.57 -3.91 6.67
N ASN A 52 -3.35 -5.14 6.21
CA ASN A 52 -4.18 -6.30 6.55
C ASN A 52 -5.68 -6.00 6.34
N LYS A 53 -6.02 -5.40 5.19
CA LYS A 53 -7.37 -4.92 4.80
C LYS A 53 -7.95 -3.74 5.60
N ASN A 54 -7.22 -3.18 6.56
CA ASN A 54 -7.66 -1.99 7.28
C ASN A 54 -7.09 -0.73 6.61
N PRO A 55 -7.90 0.30 6.31
CA PRO A 55 -7.41 1.53 5.72
C PRO A 55 -6.41 2.25 6.66
N VAL A 56 -5.23 2.60 6.15
CA VAL A 56 -4.20 3.36 6.88
C VAL A 56 -3.89 4.71 6.25
N LEU A 57 -4.17 4.87 4.96
CA LEU A 57 -4.09 6.11 4.21
C LEU A 57 -5.27 6.14 3.24
N VAL A 58 -5.96 7.28 3.10
CA VAL A 58 -7.18 7.35 2.28
C VAL A 58 -7.13 8.55 1.36
N LYS A 59 -7.41 8.31 0.07
CA LYS A 59 -7.57 9.32 -0.99
C LYS A 59 -6.45 10.36 -1.00
N GLN A 60 -5.22 9.88 -1.12
CA GLN A 60 -4.06 10.75 -1.26
C GLN A 60 -3.55 10.72 -2.69
N GLU A 61 -3.25 11.91 -3.21
CA GLU A 61 -2.69 12.09 -4.54
C GLU A 61 -1.18 11.82 -4.52
N LEU A 62 -0.73 11.01 -5.48
CA LEU A 62 0.67 10.73 -5.72
C LEU A 62 1.32 11.92 -6.42
N ASN A 63 2.56 12.20 -6.05
CA ASN A 63 3.35 13.25 -6.66
C ASN A 63 4.84 12.95 -6.47
N THR A 64 5.70 13.91 -6.85
CA THR A 64 7.16 13.79 -6.71
C THR A 64 7.65 13.83 -5.26
N ARG A 65 6.83 14.32 -4.32
CA ARG A 65 7.11 14.27 -2.88
C ARG A 65 6.49 13.01 -2.29
N SER A 66 7.27 12.33 -1.47
CA SER A 66 6.82 11.11 -0.79
C SER A 66 5.61 11.34 0.11
N LEU A 67 4.61 10.47 -0.02
CA LEU A 67 3.64 10.22 1.05
C LEU A 67 4.22 9.19 2.00
N ASN A 68 4.45 9.58 3.25
CA ASN A 68 5.08 8.73 4.26
C ASN A 68 4.04 8.20 5.27
N ILE A 69 4.08 6.90 5.54
CA ILE A 69 3.34 6.26 6.63
C ILE A 69 4.28 5.37 7.45
N TYR A 70 4.03 5.29 8.74
CA TYR A 70 4.76 4.44 9.68
C TYR A 70 3.79 3.42 10.23
N LEU A 71 4.06 2.14 10.02
CA LEU A 71 3.14 1.05 10.34
C LEU A 71 3.82 0.06 11.29
N ALA A 72 3.16 -0.22 12.41
CA ALA A 72 3.49 -1.37 13.23
C ALA A 72 2.98 -2.65 12.55
N LEU A 73 3.79 -3.70 12.58
CA LEU A 73 3.45 -5.00 12.01
C LEU A 73 2.84 -5.90 13.10
N ASP A 74 1.84 -6.68 12.71
CA ASP A 74 1.26 -7.71 13.58
C ASP A 74 2.18 -8.94 13.58
N SER A 75 2.86 -9.18 14.70
CA SER A 75 3.82 -10.28 14.86
C SER A 75 3.18 -11.66 14.95
N LEU A 76 1.86 -11.74 15.14
CA LEU A 76 1.13 -13.00 15.21
C LEU A 76 0.73 -13.52 13.82
N ARG A 77 0.92 -12.70 12.77
CA ARG A 77 0.65 -13.09 11.39
C ARG A 77 1.90 -13.62 10.71
N ASP A 78 1.72 -14.65 9.89
CA ASP A 78 2.77 -15.10 8.97
C ASP A 78 3.20 -14.00 7.99
N PHE A 79 2.24 -13.16 7.60
CA PHE A 79 2.43 -12.01 6.72
C PHE A 79 1.59 -10.81 7.15
N ASN A 80 2.18 -9.64 7.05
CA ASN A 80 1.46 -8.37 7.01
C ASN A 80 1.30 -7.94 5.55
N GLU A 81 0.07 -7.75 5.09
CA GLU A 81 -0.21 -7.33 3.72
C GLU A 81 -0.34 -5.80 3.66
N ILE A 82 0.46 -5.17 2.79
CA ILE A 82 0.28 -3.79 2.37
C ILE A 82 -0.38 -3.80 1.00
N SER A 83 -1.53 -3.15 0.88
CA SER A 83 -2.29 -3.09 -0.37
C SER A 83 -2.60 -1.66 -0.77
N MET A 84 -2.35 -1.35 -2.04
CA MET A 84 -2.70 -0.11 -2.71
C MET A 84 -3.96 -0.31 -3.55
N MET A 85 -4.94 0.56 -3.33
CA MET A 85 -6.17 0.63 -4.10
C MET A 85 -6.23 1.97 -4.85
N ALA A 86 -6.38 1.88 -6.16
CA ALA A 86 -6.67 3.01 -7.04
C ALA A 86 -8.04 3.65 -6.72
N GLU A 87 -8.06 4.91 -6.26
CA GLU A 87 -9.29 5.69 -6.12
C GLU A 87 -9.75 6.28 -7.46
N ASN A 88 -8.80 6.58 -8.34
CA ASN A 88 -8.97 6.90 -9.76
C ASN A 88 -7.88 6.19 -10.59
N LEU A 89 -7.73 6.51 -11.88
CA LEU A 89 -6.69 5.95 -12.75
C LEU A 89 -5.68 7.00 -13.23
N GLY A 90 -5.63 8.16 -12.58
CA GLY A 90 -4.92 9.31 -13.12
C GLY A 90 -5.47 9.75 -14.48
N LYS A 91 -4.64 10.44 -15.25
CA LYS A 91 -4.91 10.80 -16.65
C LYS A 91 -4.55 9.64 -17.59
N LEU A 92 -3.51 8.88 -17.24
CA LEU A 92 -2.94 7.78 -18.00
C LEU A 92 -3.08 6.49 -17.18
N PRO A 93 -4.06 5.61 -17.49
CA PRO A 93 -4.19 4.34 -16.79
C PRO A 93 -3.00 3.41 -17.08
N PRO A 94 -2.64 2.49 -16.16
CA PRO A 94 -3.22 2.28 -14.83
C PRO A 94 -2.73 3.31 -13.79
N ASN A 95 -3.31 3.28 -12.58
CA ASN A 95 -2.78 4.06 -11.46
C ASN A 95 -1.49 3.39 -10.94
N THR A 96 -0.38 4.13 -10.93
CA THR A 96 0.94 3.57 -10.63
C THR A 96 1.66 4.29 -9.51
N ALA A 97 2.43 3.53 -8.73
CA ALA A 97 3.21 4.09 -7.63
C ALA A 97 4.56 3.38 -7.49
N LEU A 98 5.57 4.15 -7.08
CA LEU A 98 6.78 3.58 -6.50
C LEU A 98 6.57 3.50 -4.99
N MET A 99 6.52 2.28 -4.45
CA MET A 99 6.50 2.03 -3.02
C MET A 99 7.91 1.71 -2.53
N ILE A 100 8.35 2.46 -1.52
CA ILE A 100 9.59 2.21 -0.79
C ILE A 100 9.26 1.72 0.60
N VAL A 101 9.70 0.51 0.95
CA VAL A 101 9.57 -0.06 2.29
C VAL A 101 10.93 -0.04 2.98
N SER A 102 11.01 0.53 4.18
CA SER A 102 12.21 0.49 5.01
C SER A 102 11.87 0.00 6.42
N ASP A 103 12.63 -0.98 6.89
CA ASP A 103 12.48 -1.59 8.22
C ASP A 103 13.56 -1.13 9.22
N GLY A 104 14.36 -0.12 8.83
CA GLY A 104 15.51 0.39 9.58
C GLY A 104 16.84 -0.27 9.21
N VAL A 105 16.84 -1.41 8.53
CA VAL A 105 18.05 -2.13 8.08
C VAL A 105 18.10 -2.21 6.56
N HIS A 106 16.99 -2.62 5.96
CA HIS A 106 16.78 -2.80 4.55
C HIS A 106 15.92 -1.68 3.97
N ARG A 107 16.06 -1.49 2.65
CA ARG A 107 15.23 -0.62 1.83
C ARG A 107 14.84 -1.37 0.57
N TYR A 108 13.55 -1.57 0.38
CA TYR A 108 12.98 -2.26 -0.78
C TYR A 108 12.23 -1.30 -1.67
N GLU A 109 12.41 -1.43 -2.98
CA GLU A 109 11.63 -0.73 -3.99
C GLU A 109 10.67 -1.71 -4.67
N VAL A 110 9.41 -1.32 -4.74
CA VAL A 110 8.34 -2.08 -5.37
C VAL A 110 7.51 -1.15 -6.23
N TYR A 111 7.47 -1.45 -7.53
CA TYR A 111 6.59 -0.79 -8.48
C TYR A 111 5.19 -1.40 -8.38
N LEU A 112 4.20 -0.57 -8.12
CA LEU A 112 2.81 -0.97 -7.96
C LEU A 112 1.99 -0.43 -9.13
N SER A 113 1.01 -1.22 -9.56
CA SER A 113 0.05 -0.87 -10.59
C SER A 113 -1.33 -1.38 -10.16
N SER A 114 -2.31 -0.49 -10.09
CA SER A 114 -3.69 -0.79 -9.67
C SER A 114 -4.70 -0.29 -10.70
N SER A 115 -5.82 -0.99 -10.79
CA SER A 115 -6.96 -0.63 -11.64
C SER A 115 -8.24 -0.50 -10.79
N LEU A 116 -9.36 -0.19 -11.42
CA LEU A 116 -10.65 -0.14 -10.72
C LEU A 116 -11.19 -1.53 -10.32
N THR A 117 -10.56 -2.61 -10.79
CA THR A 117 -10.92 -4.00 -10.49
C THR A 117 -9.80 -4.79 -9.79
N GLN A 118 -8.58 -4.26 -9.74
CA GLN A 118 -7.40 -4.92 -9.17
C GLN A 118 -6.65 -3.98 -8.22
N ASN A 119 -6.36 -4.48 -7.02
CA ASN A 119 -5.46 -3.84 -6.07
C ASN A 119 -4.04 -4.37 -6.29
N SER A 120 -3.03 -3.56 -5.96
CA SER A 120 -1.63 -3.99 -5.93
C SER A 120 -1.21 -4.25 -4.49
N ALA A 121 -0.64 -5.42 -4.20
CA ALA A 121 -0.33 -5.87 -2.84
C ALA A 121 1.13 -6.34 -2.71
N VAL A 122 1.67 -6.20 -1.50
CA VAL A 122 2.99 -6.70 -1.09
C VAL A 122 2.86 -7.34 0.28
N ARG A 123 3.49 -8.50 0.47
CA ARG A 123 3.49 -9.19 1.76
C ARG A 123 4.81 -8.96 2.47
N LEU A 124 4.72 -8.67 3.75
CA LEU A 124 5.84 -8.48 4.65
C LEU A 124 5.89 -9.66 5.61
N ARG A 125 6.92 -10.49 5.49
CA ARG A 125 7.19 -11.60 6.40
C ARG A 125 8.23 -11.15 7.41
N LYS A 126 7.90 -11.18 8.69
CA LYS A 126 8.89 -10.91 9.73
C LYS A 126 9.90 -12.06 9.79
N LYS A 127 11.19 -11.73 9.84
CA LYS A 127 12.25 -12.71 10.02
C LYS A 127 12.14 -13.34 11.40
N LYS A 128 12.15 -14.67 11.47
CA LYS A 128 12.22 -15.37 12.75
C LYS A 128 13.63 -15.23 13.29
N ARG A 129 13.78 -14.62 14.46
CA ARG A 129 15.04 -14.67 15.20
C ARG A 129 15.14 -16.08 15.80
N LEU A 130 16.15 -16.82 15.34
CA LEU A 130 16.54 -18.12 15.91
C LEU A 130 17.20 -17.92 17.27
#